data_AF-A0A061N542-F1
#
_entry.id   AF-A0A061N542-F1
#
_cell.length_a   1.000
_cell.length_b   1.000
_cell.length_c   1.000
_cell.angle_alpha   90.00
_cell.angle_beta   90.00
_cell.angle_gamma   90.00
#
_symmetry.space_group_name_H-M   'P 1'
#
loop_
_entity.id
_entity.type
_entity.pdbx_description
1 polymer ?
#
loop_
_entity_poly.entity_id
_entity_poly.type
_entity_poly.pdbx_seq_one_letter_code
_entity_poly.pdbx_strand_id
1 'polypeptide(L)' 'MHAGFRGTATIESFNTDLAKQLFTKYLGEDEEVWDTRFSTQNHENVFVRFMPDTVVVRDQSYTNKDERS' A
#
# COMPACT_ATOMS: atom_id res chain seq x y z
N MET A 1 10.83 8.14 8.71
CA MET A 1 10.88 8.18 7.24
C MET A 1 9.50 8.54 6.68
N HIS A 2 9.40 9.57 5.84
CA HIS A 2 8.19 9.94 5.12
C HIS A 2 8.45 9.84 3.62
N ALA A 3 7.55 9.21 2.88
CA ALA A 3 7.60 9.13 1.41
C ALA A 3 6.32 9.74 0.82
N GLY A 4 6.48 10.70 -0.07
CA GLY A 4 5.40 11.27 -0.88
C GLY A 4 5.57 10.86 -2.33
N PHE A 5 4.46 10.54 -3.00
CA PHE A 5 4.46 10.16 -4.40
C PHE A 5 3.57 11.12 -5.19
N ARG A 6 4.03 11.50 -6.39
CA ARG A 6 3.25 12.28 -7.36
C ARG A 6 3.28 11.53 -8.69
N GLY A 7 2.13 11.41 -9.33
CA GLY A 7 2.01 10.73 -10.60
C GLY A 7 0.56 10.61 -11.05
N THR A 8 0.32 9.74 -12.02
CA THR A 8 -1.02 9.49 -12.58
C THR A 8 -1.62 8.22 -12.01
N ALA A 9 -2.95 8.22 -11.82
CA ALA A 9 -3.70 7.04 -11.42
C ALA A 9 -4.76 6.68 -12.47
N THR A 10 -4.96 5.39 -12.71
CA THR A 10 -6.08 4.86 -13.48
C THR A 10 -6.96 3.99 -12.60
N ILE A 11 -8.26 3.97 -12.92
CA ILE A 11 -9.22 3.04 -12.34
C ILE A 11 -9.31 1.85 -13.27
N GLU A 12 -8.97 0.68 -12.75
CA GLU A 12 -8.96 -0.59 -13.46
C GLU A 12 -10.08 -1.48 -12.90
N SER A 13 -10.65 -2.31 -13.77
CA SER A 13 -11.66 -3.29 -13.35
C SER A 13 -11.08 -4.25 -12.32
N PHE A 14 -11.90 -4.61 -11.33
CA PHE A 14 -11.47 -5.56 -10.31
C PHE A 14 -11.29 -6.95 -10.91
N ASN A 15 -10.15 -7.56 -10.58
CA ASN A 15 -9.80 -8.91 -10.96
C ASN A 15 -9.55 -9.70 -9.69
N THR A 16 -10.46 -10.64 -9.40
CA THR A 16 -10.45 -11.43 -8.17
C THR A 16 -9.18 -12.29 -8.04
N ASP A 17 -8.67 -12.85 -9.12
CA ASP A 17 -7.45 -13.67 -9.09
C ASP A 17 -6.23 -12.83 -8.72
N LEU A 18 -6.11 -11.64 -9.32
CA LEU A 18 -5.05 -10.69 -8.98
C LEU A 18 -5.21 -10.18 -7.54
N ALA A 19 -6.43 -9.90 -7.10
CA ALA A 19 -6.70 -9.46 -5.72
C ALA A 19 -6.24 -10.52 -4.72
N LYS A 20 -6.60 -11.78 -4.97
CA LYS A 20 -6.19 -12.91 -4.14
C LYS A 20 -4.67 -13.03 -4.07
N GLN A 21 -3.98 -12.96 -5.20
CA GLN A 21 -2.51 -12.98 -5.22
C GLN A 21 -1.89 -11.83 -4.41
N LEU A 22 -2.43 -10.62 -4.54
CA LEU A 22 -1.96 -9.44 -3.79
C LEU A 22 -2.20 -9.62 -2.28
N PHE A 23 -3.41 -10.00 -1.89
CA PHE A 23 -3.74 -10.19 -0.48
C PHE A 23 -2.92 -11.31 0.14
N THR A 24 -2.78 -12.46 -0.53
CA THR A 24 -1.91 -13.54 -0.05
C THR A 24 -0.47 -13.07 0.17
N LYS A 25 0.06 -12.24 -0.73
CA LYS A 25 1.42 -11.69 -0.61
C LYS A 25 1.62 -10.79 0.62
N TYR A 26 0.59 -10.05 1.04
CA TYR A 26 0.70 -9.04 2.10
C TYR A 26 0.07 -9.44 3.43
N LEU A 27 -0.96 -10.28 3.40
CA LEU A 27 -1.74 -10.73 4.55
C LEU A 27 -1.43 -12.20 4.93
N GLY A 28 -0.76 -12.95 4.05
CA GLY A 28 -0.46 -14.37 4.24
C GLY A 28 -1.46 -15.29 3.54
N GLU A 29 -1.14 -16.58 3.51
CA GLU A 29 -1.93 -17.60 2.77
C GLU A 29 -3.26 -17.96 3.44
N ASP A 30 -3.40 -17.72 4.74
CA ASP A 30 -4.60 -18.05 5.50
C ASP A 30 -5.64 -16.92 5.39
N GLU A 31 -6.66 -17.15 4.56
CA GLU A 31 -7.75 -16.19 4.32
C GLU A 31 -8.67 -16.00 5.54
N GLU A 32 -8.74 -16.97 6.46
CA GLU A 32 -9.64 -16.89 7.62
C GLU A 32 -9.17 -15.85 8.65
N VAL A 33 -7.86 -15.54 8.65
CA VAL A 33 -7.28 -14.52 9.51
C VAL A 33 -7.18 -13.14 8.85
N TRP A 34 -7.59 -13.02 7.58
CA TRP A 34 -7.60 -11.73 6.91
C TRP A 34 -8.61 -10.80 7.58
N ASP A 35 -8.24 -9.52 7.69
CA ASP A 35 -9.16 -8.48 8.13
C ASP A 35 -10.39 -8.45 7.21
N THR A 36 -11.59 -8.25 7.80
CA THR A 36 -12.88 -8.34 7.09
C THR A 36 -13.00 -7.40 5.90
N ARG A 37 -12.21 -6.31 5.88
CA ARG A 37 -12.12 -5.40 4.75
C ARG A 37 -11.55 -6.07 3.50
N PHE A 38 -10.79 -7.16 3.62
CA PHE A 38 -10.17 -7.87 2.49
C PHE A 38 -10.86 -9.19 2.15
N SER A 39 -11.70 -9.73 3.04
CA SER A 39 -12.47 -10.97 2.80
C SER A 39 -13.84 -10.76 2.14
N THR A 40 -14.30 -9.50 2.03
CA THR A 40 -15.63 -9.14 1.49
C THR A 40 -15.60 -8.49 0.10
N GLN A 41 -14.48 -8.61 -0.62
CA GLN A 41 -14.30 -7.99 -1.93
C GLN A 41 -15.17 -8.66 -3.00
N ASN A 42 -15.78 -7.85 -3.87
CA ASN A 42 -16.67 -8.28 -4.94
C ASN A 42 -16.38 -7.48 -6.24
N HIS A 43 -17.22 -7.66 -7.26
CA HIS A 43 -17.05 -7.03 -8.57
C HIS A 43 -17.35 -5.51 -8.60
N GLU A 44 -17.88 -4.96 -7.51
CA GLU A 44 -18.09 -3.52 -7.34
C GLU A 44 -16.80 -2.81 -6.87
N ASN A 45 -15.81 -3.57 -6.39
CA ASN A 45 -14.49 -3.02 -6.11
C ASN A 45 -13.80 -2.57 -7.42
N VAL A 46 -12.78 -1.74 -7.27
CA VAL A 46 -11.92 -1.30 -8.38
C VAL A 46 -10.47 -1.35 -7.95
N PHE A 47 -9.57 -1.55 -8.90
CA PHE A 47 -8.16 -1.36 -8.66
C PHE A 47 -7.76 0.07 -9.00
N VAL A 48 -6.98 0.69 -8.13
CA VAL A 48 -6.32 1.97 -8.42
C VAL A 48 -4.88 1.67 -8.80
N ARG A 49 -4.57 1.72 -10.10
CA ARG A 49 -3.20 1.60 -10.58
C ARG A 49 -2.57 2.98 -10.55
N PHE A 50 -1.62 3.17 -9.64
CA PHE A 50 -0.88 4.41 -9.52
C PHE A 50 0.51 4.25 -10.15
N MET A 51 0.84 5.13 -11.10
CA MET A 51 2.15 5.24 -11.73
C MET A 51 2.85 6.50 -11.22
N PRO A 52 3.85 6.38 -10.33
CA PRO A 52 4.58 7.53 -9.82
C PRO A 52 5.50 8.12 -10.91
N ASP A 53 5.39 9.42 -11.14
CA ASP A 53 6.33 10.20 -11.94
C ASP A 53 7.47 10.76 -11.07
N THR A 54 7.18 11.00 -9.79
CA THR A 54 8.14 11.56 -8.84
C THR A 54 7.93 10.96 -7.45
N VAL A 55 9.04 10.66 -6.79
CA VAL A 55 9.07 10.17 -5.40
C VAL A 55 9.90 11.14 -4.56
N VAL A 56 9.32 11.63 -3.47
CA VAL A 56 10.01 12.48 -2.50
C VAL A 56 10.17 11.68 -1.22
N VAL A 57 11.41 11.35 -0.86
CA VAL A 57 11.73 10.68 0.40
C VAL A 57 12.39 11.67 1.34
N ARG A 58 11.83 11.80 2.54
CA ARG A 58 12.46 12.53 3.65
C ARG A 58 12.69 11.58 4.80
N ASP A 59 13.94 11.45 5.19
CA ASP A 59 14.22 10.85 6.49
C ASP A 59 14.04 11.90 7.58
N GLN A 60 13.36 11.52 8.66
CA GLN A 60 13.08 12.39 9.82
C GLN A 60 13.58 11.70 11.09
N SER A 61 14.67 10.93 10.98
CA SER A 61 15.32 10.33 12.13
C SER A 61 15.88 11.45 12.99
N TYR A 62 15.31 11.64 14.19
CA TYR A 62 15.86 12.54 15.20
C TYR A 62 17.18 11.94 15.69
N THR A 63 18.31 12.59 15.40
CA THR A 63 19.55 12.35 16.17
C THR A 63 19.53 13.34 17.30
N ASN A 64 19.40 12.87 18.54
CA ASN A 64 19.49 13.70 19.72
C ASN A 64 20.93 14.24 19.82
N LYS A 65 21.20 15.41 19.24
CA LYS A 65 22.44 16.15 19.48
C LYS A 65 22.19 17.04 20.69
N ASP A 66 22.33 16.46 21.87
CA ASP A 66 22.66 17.20 23.09
C ASP A 66 23.31 16.24 24.10
N GLU A 67 24.57 15.92 23.81
CA GLU A 67 25.55 15.72 24.87
C GLU A 67 26.65 16.77 24.66
N ARG A 68 26.85 17.59 25.70
CA ARG A 68 27.86 18.64 25.90
C ARG A 68 27.42 20.06 25.54
N SER A 69 27.02 20.80 26.57
CA SER A 69 27.92 21.81 27.14
C SER A 69 27.69 22.02 28.63
#